data_AF-A0A938Z6E8-F1
#
_entry.id   AF-A0A938Z6E8-F1
#
_cell.length_a   1.000
_cell.length_b   1.000
_cell.length_c   1.000
_cell.angle_alpha   90.00
_cell.angle_beta   90.00
_cell.angle_gamma   90.00
#
_symmetry.space_group_name_H-M   'P 1'
#
loop_
_entity.id
_entity.type
_entity.pdbx_description
1 polymer ?
#
loop_
_entity_poly.entity_id
_entity_poly.type
_entity_poly.pdbx_seq_one_letter_code
_entity_poly.pdbx_strand_id
1 'polypeptide(L)' 'MEVNPANRREKIISLTETGKQYARELVLPLFQSEEEAAAQFTEQEMTEVIRMQEKFADALAKSMEEKVSIVQNLSAS' A
#
# COMPACT_ATOMS: atom_id res chain seq x y z
N MET A 1 23.12 -6.17 -4.22
CA MET A 1 21.87 -5.40 -4.46
C MET A 1 21.91 -4.88 -5.87
N GLU A 2 20.88 -5.20 -6.65
CA GLU A 2 20.69 -4.63 -7.97
C GLU A 2 20.39 -3.12 -7.83
N VAL A 3 20.95 -2.32 -8.72
CA VAL A 3 20.83 -0.86 -8.72
C VAL A 3 20.34 -0.40 -10.07
N ASN A 4 19.63 0.71 -10.12
CA ASN A 4 19.21 1.27 -11.41
C ASN A 4 20.47 1.64 -12.24
N PRO A 5 20.63 1.13 -13.47
CA PRO A 5 21.76 1.46 -14.32
C PRO A 5 21.84 2.96 -14.69
N ALA A 6 20.70 3.67 -14.72
CA ALA A 6 20.62 5.11 -14.97
C ALA A 6 20.87 5.96 -13.71
N ASN A 7 20.63 5.41 -12.51
CA ASN A 7 20.84 6.10 -11.25
C ASN A 7 21.30 5.14 -10.15
N ARG A 8 22.61 5.10 -9.90
CA ARG A 8 23.24 4.17 -8.92
C ARG A 8 22.81 4.40 -7.46
N ARG A 9 22.14 5.52 -7.15
CA ARG A 9 21.55 5.77 -5.82
C ARG A 9 20.26 4.98 -5.60
N GLU A 10 19.53 4.66 -6.67
CA GLU A 10 18.31 3.86 -6.60
C GLU A 10 18.64 2.37 -6.47
N LYS A 11 17.92 1.71 -5.58
CA LYS A 11 18.02 0.28 -5.33
C LYS A 11 16.81 -0.42 -5.95
N ILE A 12 17.08 -1.50 -6.67
CA ILE A 12 16.02 -2.35 -7.20
C ILE A 12 15.75 -3.43 -6.16
N ILE A 13 14.50 -3.52 -5.72
CA ILE A 13 14.02 -4.54 -4.79
C ILE A 13 13.16 -5.52 -5.60
N SER A 14 13.60 -6.77 -5.62
CA SER A 14 12.93 -7.86 -6.33
C SER A 14 12.71 -9.03 -5.38
N LEU A 15 11.62 -9.77 -5.58
CA LEU A 15 11.40 -11.01 -4.84
C LEU A 15 12.47 -12.04 -5.22
N THR A 16 13.03 -12.70 -4.21
CA THR A 16 13.83 -13.92 -4.41
C THR A 16 12.95 -15.04 -4.95
N GLU A 17 13.53 -16.14 -5.44
CA GLU A 17 12.72 -17.29 -5.88
C GLU A 17 11.83 -17.86 -4.76
N THR A 18 12.34 -17.91 -3.53
CA THR A 18 11.54 -18.28 -2.36
C THR A 18 10.44 -17.26 -2.05
N GLY A 19 10.70 -15.96 -2.23
CA GLY A 19 9.69 -14.91 -2.10
C GLY A 19 8.61 -14.99 -3.17
N LYS A 20 8.97 -15.30 -4.42
CA LYS A 20 8.01 -15.56 -5.50
C LYS A 20 7.15 -16.79 -5.19
N GLN A 21 7.74 -17.85 -4.66
CA GLN A 21 7.00 -19.05 -4.26
C GLN A 21 6.01 -18.72 -3.14
N TYR A 22 6.45 -18.01 -2.11
CA TYR A 22 5.56 -17.55 -1.04
C TYR A 22 4.39 -16.70 -1.57
N ALA A 23 4.66 -15.76 -2.48
CA ALA A 23 3.61 -14.96 -3.10
C ALA A 23 2.61 -15.82 -3.89
N ARG A 24 3.08 -16.85 -4.61
CA ARG A 24 2.19 -17.79 -5.32
C ARG A 24 1.33 -18.63 -4.37
N GLU A 25 1.90 -19.07 -3.25
CA GLU A 25 1.21 -19.97 -2.32
C GLU A 25 0.24 -19.25 -1.39
N LEU A 26 0.55 -18.00 -1.00
CA LEU A 26 -0.25 -17.26 -0.04
C LEU A 26 -0.94 -16.03 -0.63
N VAL A 27 -0.18 -15.15 -1.28
CA VAL A 27 -0.72 -13.86 -1.75
C VAL A 27 -1.74 -14.07 -2.87
N LEU A 28 -1.45 -14.97 -3.82
CA LEU A 28 -2.36 -15.21 -4.94
C LEU A 28 -3.72 -15.79 -4.51
N PRO A 29 -3.81 -16.82 -3.64
CA PRO A 29 -5.10 -17.30 -3.13
C PRO A 29 -5.89 -16.24 -2.34
N LEU A 30 -5.20 -15.41 -1.55
CA LEU A 30 -5.84 -14.32 -0.82
C LEU A 30 -6.41 -13.27 -1.78
N PHE A 31 -5.65 -12.90 -2.81
CA PHE A 31 -6.12 -11.98 -3.84
C PHE A 31 -7.36 -12.53 -4.57
N GLN A 32 -7.38 -13.82 -4.92
CA GLN A 32 -8.56 -14.45 -5.52
C GLN A 32 -9.77 -14.40 -4.58
N SER A 33 -9.57 -14.64 -3.28
CA SER A 33 -10.63 -14.54 -2.29
C SER A 33 -11.17 -13.10 -2.17
N GLU A 34 -10.30 -12.09 -2.29
CA GLU A 34 -10.70 -10.68 -2.36
C GLU A 34 -11.51 -10.38 -3.63
N GLU A 35 -11.10 -10.89 -4.80
CA GLU A 35 -11.86 -10.75 -6.05
C GLU A 35 -13.24 -11.40 -5.95
N GLU A 36 -13.35 -12.59 -5.38
CA GLU A 36 -14.62 -13.28 -5.14
C GLU A 36 -15.53 -12.50 -4.18
N ALA A 37 -14.97 -11.92 -3.11
CA ALA A 37 -15.72 -11.06 -2.21
C ALA A 37 -16.17 -9.76 -2.91
N ALA A 38 -15.30 -9.15 -3.71
CA ALA A 38 -15.60 -7.95 -4.49
C ALA A 38 -16.70 -8.19 -5.52
N ALA A 39 -16.75 -9.37 -6.14
CA ALA A 39 -17.77 -9.76 -7.11
C ALA A 39 -19.19 -9.85 -6.54
N GLN A 40 -19.35 -9.87 -5.21
CA GLN A 40 -20.67 -9.82 -4.55
C GLN A 40 -21.30 -8.42 -4.58
N PHE A 41 -20.51 -7.39 -4.90
CA PHE A 41 -20.98 -6.01 -4.99
C PHE A 41 -21.26 -5.63 -6.44
N THR A 42 -22.20 -4.71 -6.62
CA THR A 42 -22.34 -4.02 -7.90
C THR A 42 -21.17 -3.05 -8.12
N GLU A 43 -20.93 -2.67 -9.37
CA GLU A 43 -19.91 -1.68 -9.72
C GLU A 43 -20.12 -0.34 -8.98
N GLN A 44 -21.38 0.08 -8.80
CA GLN A 44 -21.72 1.30 -8.08
C GLN A 44 -21.39 1.20 -6.59
N GLU A 45 -21.71 0.07 -5.95
CA GLU A 45 -21.37 -0.16 -4.54
C GLU A 45 -19.84 -0.18 -4.34
N MET A 46 -19.11 -0.87 -5.24
CA MET A 46 -17.64 -0.91 -5.17
C MET A 46 -17.03 0.49 -5.36
N THR A 47 -17.56 1.28 -6.28
CA THR A 47 -17.13 2.68 -6.51
C THR A 47 -17.32 3.51 -5.24
N GLU A 48 -18.44 3.37 -4.55
CA GLU A 48 -18.70 4.08 -3.30
C GLU A 48 -17.80 3.61 -2.15
N VAL A 49 -17.52 2.31 -2.05
CA VAL A 49 -16.57 1.76 -1.08
C VAL A 49 -15.18 2.36 -1.28
N ILE A 50 -14.67 2.34 -2.52
CA ILE A 50 -13.36 2.92 -2.86
C ILE A 50 -13.33 4.41 -2.48
N ARG A 51 -14.36 5.17 -2.88
CA ARG A 51 -14.46 6.61 -2.58
C ARG A 51 -14.42 6.90 -1.07
N MET A 52 -15.08 6.08 -0.26
CA MET A 52 -15.08 6.24 1.21
C MET A 52 -13.74 5.85 1.82
N GLN A 53 -13.11 4.78 1.33
CA GLN A 53 -11.79 4.35 1.79
C GLN A 53 -10.70 5.37 1.47
N GLU A 54 -10.69 5.93 0.26
CA GLU A 54 -9.76 7.00 -0.14
C GLU A 54 -9.93 8.23 0.74
N LYS A 55 -11.18 8.70 0.93
CA LYS A 55 -11.48 9.84 1.80
C LYS A 55 -10.99 9.61 3.24
N PHE A 56 -11.15 8.39 3.75
CA PHE A 56 -10.66 8.03 5.08
C PHE A 56 -9.12 8.01 5.14
N ALA A 57 -8.47 7.39 4.16
CA ALA A 57 -7.02 7.31 4.07
C ALA A 57 -6.38 8.70 4.01
N ASP A 58 -6.93 9.62 3.20
CA ASP A 58 -6.47 11.00 3.10
C ASP A 58 -6.61 11.76 4.42
N ALA A 59 -7.76 11.63 5.08
CA ALA A 59 -8.00 12.28 6.37
C ALA A 59 -7.03 11.75 7.44
N LEU A 60 -6.78 10.44 7.45
CA LEU A 60 -5.83 9.82 8.36
C LEU A 60 -4.40 10.27 8.09
N ALA A 61 -3.95 10.26 6.83
CA ALA A 61 -2.62 10.70 6.42
C ALA A 61 -2.36 12.15 6.86
N LYS A 62 -3.31 13.06 6.57
CA LYS A 62 -3.22 14.46 7.01
C LYS A 62 -3.10 14.59 8.52
N SER A 63 -3.91 13.85 9.29
CA SER A 63 -3.83 13.88 10.74
C SER A 63 -2.48 13.38 11.27
N MET A 64 -1.90 12.36 10.62
CA MET A 64 -0.58 11.84 10.98
C MET A 64 0.53 12.84 10.68
N GLU A 65 0.51 13.49 9.51
CA GLU A 65 1.48 14.52 9.14
C GLU A 65 1.47 15.70 10.12
N GLU A 66 0.29 16.17 10.50
CA GLU A 66 0.13 17.24 11.49
C GLU A 66 0.78 16.84 12.83
N LYS A 67 0.53 15.61 13.30
CA LYS A 67 1.13 15.09 14.54
C LYS A 67 2.65 14.95 14.45
N VAL A 68 3.18 14.43 13.34
CA VAL A 68 4.63 14.29 13.14
C VAL A 68 5.30 15.66 13.12
N SER A 69 4.68 16.64 12.45
CA SER A 69 5.19 18.02 12.38
C SER A 69 5.25 18.67 13.76
N ILE A 70 4.23 18.45 14.61
CA ILE A 70 4.24 18.94 16.00
C ILE A 70 5.40 18.34 16.81
N VAL A 71 5.62 17.02 16.70
CA VAL A 71 6.70 16.33 17.42
C VAL A 71 8.08 16.85 16.97
N GLN A 72 8.28 17.05 15.67
CA GLN A 72 9.54 17.58 15.15
C GLN A 72 9.83 19.00 15.65
N ASN A 73 8.81 19.86 15.71
CA ASN A 73 8.97 21.24 16.20
C ASN A 73 9.25 21.31 17.71
N LEU A 74 8.66 20.40 18.51
CA LEU A 74 8.95 20.28 19.95
C LEU A 74 10.34 19.70 20.23
N SER A 75 10.88 18.88 19.33
CA SER A 75 12.21 18.27 19.46
C SER A 75 13.35 19.19 19.02
N ALA A 76 13.02 20.28 18.30
CA ALA A 76 13.96 21.28 17.80
C ALA A 76 14.04 22.54 18.67
N SER A 77 13.23 22.63 19.74
CA SER A 77 13.23 23.70 20.76
C SER A 77 13.92 23.23 22.04
#